data_AF-A0A1I1H560-F1
#
_entry.id   AF-A0A1I1H560-F1
#
_cell.length_a   1.000
_cell.length_b   1.000
_cell.length_c   1.000
_cell.angle_alpha   90.00
_cell.angle_beta   90.00
_cell.angle_gamma   90.00
#
_symmetry.space_group_name_H-M   'P 1'
#
loop_
_entity.id
_entity.type
_entity.pdbx_description
1 polymer ?
#
loop_
_entity_poly.entity_id
_entity_poly.type
_entity_poly.pdbx_seq_one_letter_code
_entity_poly.pdbx_strand_id
1 'polypeptide(L)' 'MRLSTPLIVVGLLLIVIPIPILPPLVGAFIGAGILLVGLFLRFLGL' A
#
# COMPACT_ATOMS: atom_id res chain seq x y z
N MET A 1 0.34 13.10 -11.22
CA MET A 1 0.93 12.23 -10.17
C MET A 1 1.28 10.91 -10.82
N ARG A 2 2.49 10.38 -10.58
CA ARG A 2 2.88 9.04 -11.09
C ARG A 2 1.99 7.97 -10.46
N LEU A 3 1.62 6.91 -11.17
CA LEU A 3 0.68 5.88 -10.70
C LEU A 3 1.21 5.16 -9.44
N SER A 4 2.53 5.11 -9.29
CA SER A 4 3.21 4.64 -8.10
C SER A 4 2.90 5.44 -6.84
N THR A 5 2.64 6.75 -6.95
CA THR A 5 2.41 7.61 -5.78
C THR A 5 1.15 7.24 -4.99
N PRO A 6 -0.06 7.15 -5.60
CA PRO A 6 -1.25 6.74 -4.87
C PRO A 6 -1.14 5.32 -4.33
N LEU A 7 -0.50 4.38 -5.03
CA LEU A 7 -0.29 3.01 -4.55
C LEU A 7 0.57 2.97 -3.29
N ILE A 8 1.69 3.71 -3.27
CA ILE A 8 2.54 3.81 -2.07
C ILE A 8 1.76 4.41 -0.90
N VAL A 9 1.01 5.48 -1.13
CA VAL A 9 0.21 6.16 -0.10
C VAL A 9 -0.87 5.24 0.45
N VAL A 10 -1.64 4.56 -0.42
CA VAL A 10 -2.69 3.63 -0.01
C VAL A 10 -2.13 2.45 0.78
N GLY A 11 -1.02 1.86 0.32
CA GLY A 11 -0.38 0.76 1.05
C GLY A 11 0.11 1.19 2.44
N LEU A 12 0.68 2.39 2.56
CA LEU A 12 1.07 2.99 3.86
C LEU A 12 -0.14 3.20 4.78
N LEU A 13 -1.23 3.76 4.25
CA LEU A 13 -2.44 4.02 5.03
C LEU A 13 -3.06 2.73 5.56
N LEU A 14 -3.06 1.65 4.77
CA LEU A 14 -3.59 0.36 5.20
C LEU A 14 -2.76 -0.31 6.31
N ILE A 15 -1.46 0.00 6.39
CA ILE A 15 -0.59 -0.48 7.48
C ILE A 15 -0.76 0.39 8.73
N VAL A 16 -0.82 1.70 8.55
CA VAL A 16 -0.80 2.68 9.67
C VAL A 16 -2.17 2.83 10.30
N ILE A 17 -3.25 2.79 9.50
CA ILE A 17 -4.62 2.98 9.96
C ILE A 17 -5.29 1.61 10.06
N PRO A 18 -5.49 1.07 11.28
CA PRO A 18 -6.20 -0.19 11.44
C PRO A 18 -7.65 -0.02 11.00
N ILE A 19 -8.07 -0.82 10.01
CA ILE A 19 -9.46 -0.83 9.55
C ILE A 19 -10.28 -1.63 10.58
N PRO A 20 -11.31 -1.04 11.22
CA PRO A 20 -12.05 -1.70 12.30
C PRO A 20 -12.79 -2.98 11.87
N ILE A 21 -13.13 -3.11 10.58
CA ILE A 21 -13.76 -4.31 10.01
C ILE A 21 -12.75 -5.43 9.69
N LEU A 22 -11.49 -5.09 9.43
CA LEU A 22 -10.49 -6.05 8.95
C LEU A 22 -9.59 -6.49 10.11
N PRO A 23 -9.24 -7.78 10.24
CA PRO A 23 -8.24 -8.20 11.20
C PRO A 23 -6.93 -7.42 10.96
N PRO A 24 -6.25 -6.89 12.00
CA PRO A 24 -5.09 -6.01 11.83
C PRO A 24 -3.98 -6.61 10.95
N LEU A 25 -3.75 -7.91 11.08
CA LEU A 25 -2.79 -8.66 10.26
C LEU A 25 -3.17 -8.66 8.78
N VAL A 26 -4.45 -8.81 8.46
CA VAL A 26 -4.94 -8.85 7.07
C VAL A 26 -4.75 -7.48 6.41
N GLY A 27 -5.05 -6.39 7.13
CA GLY A 27 -4.81 -5.03 6.67
C GLY A 27 -3.32 -4.76 6.39
N ALA A 28 -2.46 -5.22 7.31
CA ALA A 28 -1.01 -5.10 7.15
C ALA A 28 -0.47 -5.91 5.94
N PHE A 29 -0.93 -7.14 5.73
CA PHE A 29 -0.52 -7.96 4.58
C PHE A 29 -0.96 -7.35 3.25
N ILE A 30 -2.20 -6.86 3.16
CA ILE A 30 -2.71 -6.19 1.96
C ILE A 30 -1.95 -4.89 1.72
N GLY A 31 -1.75 -4.08 2.76
CA GLY A 31 -1.00 -2.83 2.69
C GLY A 31 0.45 -3.04 2.25
N ALA A 32 1.13 -4.07 2.77
CA ALA A 32 2.47 -4.44 2.36
C ALA A 32 2.54 -4.86 0.89
N GLY A 33 1.57 -5.66 0.42
CA GLY A 33 1.48 -6.04 -1.00
C GLY A 33 1.30 -4.84 -1.92
N ILE A 34 0.39 -3.94 -1.57
CA ILE A 34 0.14 -2.70 -2.33
C ILE A 34 1.37 -1.80 -2.33
N LEU A 35 2.08 -1.67 -1.20
CA LEU A 35 3.33 -0.93 -1.11
C LEU A 35 4.42 -1.51 -2.02
N LEU A 36 4.59 -2.83 -2.03
CA LEU A 36 5.54 -3.51 -2.91
C LEU A 36 5.23 -3.25 -4.39
N VAL A 37 3.95 -3.31 -4.77
CA VAL A 37 3.52 -2.99 -6.15
C VAL A 37 3.79 -1.51 -6.46
N GLY A 38 3.48 -0.59 -5.55
CA GLY A 38 3.74 0.84 -5.72
C GLY A 38 5.24 1.16 -5.85
N LEU A 39 6.08 0.52 -5.04
CA LEU A 39 7.54 0.61 -5.12
C LEU A 39 8.08 0.02 -6.43
N PHE A 40 7.54 -1.11 -6.87
CA PHE A 40 7.92 -1.73 -8.14
C PHE A 40 7.57 -0.84 -9.34
N LEU A 41 6.36 -0.28 -9.38
CA LEU A 41 5.98 0.69 -10.42
C LEU A 41 6.86 1.93 -10.38
N ARG A 42 7.23 2.40 -9.18
CA ARG A 42 8.16 3.52 -9.03
C ARG A 42 9.53 3.21 -9.61
N PHE A 43 10.02 1.98 -9.43
CA PHE A 43 11.27 1.52 -10.02
C PHE A 43 11.21 1.51 -11.56
N LEU A 44 10.06 1.16 -12.13
CA LEU A 44 9.81 1.24 -13.58
C LEU A 44 9.60 2.68 -14.10
N GLY A 45 9.59 3.68 -13.21
CA GLY A 45 9.38 5.08 -13.56
C GLY A 45 7.92 5.47 -13.80
N LEU A 46 6.97 4.55 -13.57
CA LEU A 46 5.51 4.68 -13.74
C LEU A 46 4.83 5.33 -12.52
#